data_AF-A0A376TIU7-F1
#
_entry.id   AF-A0A376TIU7-F1
#
_cell.length_a   1.000
_cell.length_b   1.000
_cell.length_c   1.000
_cell.angle_alpha   90.00
_cell.angle_beta   90.00
_cell.angle_gamma   90.00
#
_symmetry.space_group_name_H-M   'P 1'
#
loop_
_entity.id
_entity.type
_entity.pdbx_description
1 polymer ?
#
loop_
_entity_poly.entity_id
_entity_poly.type
_entity_poly.pdbx_seq_one_letter_code
_entity_poly.pdbx_strand_id
1 'polypeptide(L)'
;MVGCGSLLLLVMLIALVQTLRGKIDQHRWVLKMALWSLPLPWIAIEAGWFMTEFGRQPWAIQDILPTYSAHSALTTGQLAFSLIMIVGLYTLFLIAEVYLMQKYARLGPSAMQSEQPTQQQG
;
A
#
# COMPACT_ATOMS: atom_id res chain seq x y z
N MET A 1 3.02 -9.97 8.80
CA MET A 1 3.42 -8.75 9.55
C MET A 1 4.85 -8.83 10.07
N VAL A 2 5.17 -9.63 11.11
CA VAL A 2 6.51 -9.62 11.75
C VAL A 2 7.64 -9.94 10.77
N GLY A 3 7.52 -10.99 9.96
CA GLY A 3 8.55 -11.35 8.97
C GLY A 3 8.77 -10.27 7.90
N CYS A 4 7.69 -9.69 7.35
CA CYS A 4 7.78 -8.58 6.41
C CYS A 4 8.39 -7.33 7.06
N GLY A 5 8.02 -7.04 8.31
CA GLY A 5 8.56 -5.91 9.08
C GLY A 5 10.04 -6.05 9.39
N SER A 6 10.49 -7.24 9.81
CA SER A 6 11.92 -7.50 10.03
C SER A 6 12.74 -7.41 8.75
N LEU A 7 12.20 -7.91 7.63
CA LEU A 7 12.86 -7.80 6.31
C LEU A 7 12.97 -6.34 5.85
N LEU A 8 11.90 -5.56 5.99
CA LEU A 8 11.91 -4.13 5.68
C LEU A 8 12.93 -3.36 6.52
N LEU A 9 12.98 -3.65 7.81
CA LEU A 9 13.94 -3.05 8.73
C LEU A 9 15.38 -3.37 8.30
N LEU A 10 15.66 -4.62 7.93
CA LEU A 10 16.97 -5.05 7.44
C LEU A 10 17.34 -4.36 6.12
N VAL A 11 16.42 -4.27 5.16
CA VAL A 11 16.65 -3.54 3.88
C VAL A 11 16.93 -2.07 4.15
N MET A 12 16.18 -1.43 5.05
CA MET A 12 16.35 -0.02 5.39
C MET A 12 17.67 0.24 6.12
N LEU A 13 18.10 -0.64 7.03
CA LEU A 13 19.40 -0.56 7.68
C LEU A 13 20.55 -0.69 6.68
N ILE A 14 20.48 -1.66 5.77
CA ILE A 14 21.50 -1.83 4.72
C ILE A 14 21.55 -0.59 3.83
N ALA A 15 20.39 -0.08 3.40
CA ALA A 15 20.34 1.14 2.61
C ALA A 15 20.97 2.32 3.36
N LEU A 16 20.61 2.53 4.63
CA LEU A 16 21.14 3.61 5.47
C LEU A 16 22.65 3.53 5.66
N VAL A 17 23.19 2.35 5.99
CA VAL A 17 24.64 2.15 6.16
C VAL A 17 25.38 2.48 4.86
N GLN A 18 24.81 2.10 3.72
CA GLN A 18 25.40 2.39 2.41
C GLN A 18 25.29 3.88 2.03
N THR A 19 24.21 4.56 2.46
CA THR A 19 24.07 6.03 2.33
C THR A 19 25.17 6.73 3.12
N LEU A 20 25.36 6.36 4.38
CA LEU A 20 26.36 6.96 5.27
C LEU A 20 27.79 6.72 4.78
N ARG A 21 28.03 5.61 4.06
CA ARG A 21 29.31 5.30 3.41
C ARG A 21 29.51 5.98 2.06
N GLY A 22 28.50 6.69 1.54
CA GLY A 22 28.54 7.34 0.23
C GLY A 22 28.65 6.38 -0.97
N LYS A 23 28.36 5.08 -0.79
CA LYS A 23 28.56 4.02 -1.80
C LYS A 23 27.27 3.42 -2.35
N ILE A 24 26.13 4.10 -2.18
CA ILE A 24 24.83 3.59 -2.64
C ILE A 24 24.85 3.20 -4.12
N ASP A 25 25.41 4.05 -4.96
CA ASP A 25 25.36 3.88 -6.42
C ASP A 25 26.22 2.70 -6.92
N GLN A 26 27.23 2.30 -6.14
CA GLN A 26 28.13 1.20 -6.51
C GLN A 26 27.48 -0.18 -6.31
N HIS A 27 26.50 -0.30 -5.41
CA HIS A 27 25.90 -1.58 -5.05
C HIS A 27 24.48 -1.73 -5.61
N ARG A 28 24.39 -2.04 -6.92
CA ARG A 28 23.13 -2.27 -7.65
C ARG A 28 22.20 -3.30 -7.02
N TRP A 29 22.72 -4.24 -6.23
CA TRP A 29 21.89 -5.21 -5.51
C TRP A 29 21.03 -4.56 -4.42
N VAL A 30 21.55 -3.54 -3.72
CA VAL A 30 20.81 -2.80 -2.68
C VAL A 30 19.65 -2.01 -3.30
N LEU A 31 19.88 -1.37 -4.45
CA LEU A 31 18.82 -0.68 -5.19
C LEU A 31 17.74 -1.64 -5.68
N LYS A 32 18.13 -2.82 -6.18
CA LYS A 32 17.18 -3.88 -6.55
C LYS A 32 16.36 -4.34 -5.35
N MET A 33 17.00 -4.63 -4.21
CA MET A 33 16.28 -5.02 -3.00
C MET A 33 15.27 -3.97 -2.55
N ALA A 34 15.64 -2.68 -2.58
CA ALA A 34 14.72 -1.60 -2.24
C ALA A 34 13.51 -1.58 -3.19
N LEU A 35 13.72 -1.75 -4.49
CA LEU A 35 12.63 -1.84 -5.47
C LEU A 35 11.71 -3.05 -5.22
N TRP A 36 12.27 -4.23 -4.98
CA TRP A 36 11.50 -5.44 -4.68
C TRP A 36 10.83 -5.40 -3.30
N SER A 37 11.28 -4.53 -2.41
CA SER A 37 10.67 -4.34 -1.10
C SER A 37 9.40 -3.50 -1.13
N LEU A 38 9.11 -2.80 -2.24
CA LEU A 38 7.91 -1.97 -2.38
C LEU A 38 6.60 -2.66 -1.96
N PRO A 39 6.25 -3.90 -2.35
CA PRO A 39 5.00 -4.54 -1.93
C PRO A 39 4.98 -5.02 -0.46
N LEU A 40 6.13 -5.14 0.22
CA LEU A 40 6.20 -5.71 1.57
C LEU A 40 5.43 -4.92 2.63
N PRO A 41 5.46 -3.58 2.68
CA PRO A 41 4.70 -2.79 3.65
C PRO A 41 3.19 -3.01 3.53
N TRP A 42 2.65 -3.07 2.31
CA TRP A 42 1.23 -3.36 2.08
C TRP A 42 0.83 -4.71 2.69
N ILE A 43 1.58 -5.77 2.38
CA ILE A 43 1.31 -7.11 2.94
C ILE A 43 1.44 -7.10 4.47
N ALA A 44 2.42 -6.39 5.02
CA ALA A 44 2.64 -6.31 6.46
C ALA A 44 1.45 -5.66 7.19
N ILE A 45 0.92 -4.56 6.63
CA ILE A 45 -0.19 -3.80 7.19
C ILE A 45 -1.50 -4.60 7.11
N GLU A 46 -1.82 -5.16 5.94
CA GLU A 46 -3.04 -5.97 5.76
C GLU A 46 -3.04 -7.19 6.70
N ALA A 47 -1.89 -7.88 6.83
CA ALA A 47 -1.77 -9.00 7.75
C ALA A 47 -1.88 -8.57 9.23
N GLY A 48 -1.42 -7.36 9.57
CA GLY A 48 -1.52 -6.81 10.93
C GLY A 48 -2.96 -6.48 11.31
N TRP A 49 -3.69 -5.83 10.40
CA TRP A 49 -5.13 -5.58 10.54
C TRP A 49 -5.90 -6.88 10.62
N PHE A 50 -5.64 -7.84 9.73
CA PHE A 50 -6.30 -9.14 9.76
C PHE A 50 -6.09 -9.86 11.10
N MET A 51 -4.85 -9.94 11.59
CA MET A 51 -4.55 -10.57 12.88
C MET A 51 -5.32 -9.90 14.04
N THR A 52 -5.40 -8.57 14.04
CA THR A 52 -6.03 -7.79 15.11
C THR A 52 -7.56 -7.90 15.08
N GLU A 53 -8.15 -7.77 13.90
CA GLU A 53 -9.60 -7.80 13.70
C GLU A 53 -10.17 -9.21 13.81
N PHE A 54 -9.49 -10.19 13.20
CA PHE A 54 -9.90 -11.59 13.29
C PHE A 54 -9.65 -12.16 14.68
N GLY A 55 -8.59 -11.73 15.36
CA GLY A 55 -8.31 -12.13 16.74
C GLY A 55 -9.37 -11.68 17.75
N ARG A 56 -10.19 -10.68 17.40
CA ARG A 56 -11.31 -10.20 18.24
C ARG A 56 -12.59 -11.02 18.04
N GLN A 57 -12.69 -11.83 16.99
CA GLN A 57 -13.84 -12.73 16.80
C GLN A 57 -13.91 -13.75 17.96
N PRO A 58 -15.10 -14.03 18.54
CA PRO A 58 -16.45 -13.77 18.04
C PRO A 58 -17.09 -12.43 18.50
N TRP A 59 -16.29 -11.49 19.02
CA TRP A 59 -16.78 -10.25 19.62
C TRP A 59 -16.65 -9.06 18.67
N ALA A 60 -17.73 -8.26 18.55
CA ALA A 60 -17.66 -6.94 17.96
C ALA A 60 -17.13 -5.92 18.97
N ILE A 61 -17.64 -5.97 20.21
CA ILE A 61 -17.10 -5.29 21.39
C ILE A 61 -16.73 -6.38 22.39
N GLN A 62 -15.47 -6.42 22.80
CA GLN A 62 -14.93 -7.44 23.68
C GLN A 62 -15.83 -7.66 24.90
N ASP A 63 -16.26 -8.91 25.11
CA ASP A 63 -17.09 -9.39 26.23
C ASP A 63 -18.45 -8.70 26.42
N ILE A 64 -18.86 -7.82 25.49
CA ILE A 64 -20.11 -7.04 25.59
C ILE A 64 -21.05 -7.39 24.44
N LEU A 65 -20.56 -7.31 23.20
CA LEU A 65 -21.40 -7.44 22.01
C LEU A 65 -20.82 -8.49 21.05
N PRO A 66 -21.46 -9.66 20.91
CA PRO A 66 -21.08 -10.66 19.92
C PRO A 66 -21.34 -10.20 18.48
N THR A 67 -20.47 -10.58 17.55
CA THR A 67 -20.57 -10.20 16.12
C THR A 67 -21.88 -10.65 15.48
N TYR A 68 -22.42 -11.82 15.88
CA TYR A 68 -23.67 -12.35 15.33
C TYR A 68 -24.91 -11.53 15.75
N SER A 69 -24.84 -10.73 16.81
CA SER A 69 -25.94 -9.84 17.24
C SER A 69 -25.74 -8.39 16.76
N ALA A 70 -24.56 -8.06 16.24
CA ALA A 70 -24.18 -6.71 15.86
C ALA A 70 -24.54 -6.32 14.40
N HIS A 71 -25.24 -7.18 13.67
CA HIS A 71 -25.58 -6.96 12.26
C HIS A 71 -27.00 -6.40 12.08
N SER A 72 -27.21 -5.62 11.02
CA SER A 72 -28.55 -5.12 10.64
C SER A 72 -29.37 -6.21 9.95
N ALA A 73 -30.69 -6.21 10.19
CA ALA A 73 -31.64 -7.14 9.55
C ALA A 73 -31.93 -6.73 8.09
N LEU A 74 -30.97 -7.00 7.19
CA LEU A 74 -31.08 -6.76 5.76
C LEU A 74 -31.31 -8.05 4.99
N THR A 75 -31.96 -7.95 3.83
CA THR A 75 -32.09 -9.11 2.93
C THR A 75 -30.76 -9.40 2.24
N THR A 76 -30.47 -10.68 1.98
CA THR A 76 -29.24 -11.11 1.30
C THR A 76 -29.05 -10.43 -0.05
N GLY A 77 -30.13 -10.15 -0.78
CA GLY A 77 -30.09 -9.47 -2.08
C GLY A 77 -29.61 -8.01 -1.98
N GLN A 78 -30.06 -7.26 -0.98
CA GLN A 78 -29.61 -5.87 -0.76
C GLN A 78 -28.14 -5.80 -0.37
N LEU A 79 -27.69 -6.73 0.49
CA LEU A 79 -26.29 -6.84 0.89
C LEU A 79 -25.38 -7.21 -0.29
N ALA A 80 -25.77 -8.20 -1.09
CA ALA A 80 -25.00 -8.64 -2.24
C ALA A 80 -24.89 -7.53 -3.29
N PHE A 81 -25.99 -6.83 -3.56
CA PHE A 81 -26.00 -5.72 -4.51
C PHE A 81 -25.07 -4.58 -4.10
N SER A 82 -25.14 -4.13 -2.84
CA SER A 82 -24.25 -3.07 -2.35
C SER A 82 -22.78 -3.50 -2.33
N LEU A 83 -22.50 -4.74 -1.91
CA LEU A 83 -21.14 -5.29 -1.90
C LEU A 83 -20.55 -5.34 -3.32
N ILE A 84 -21.29 -5.88 -4.30
CA ILE A 84 -20.84 -5.96 -5.69
C ILE A 84 -20.58 -4.56 -6.26
N MET A 85 -21.47 -3.61 -5.97
CA MET A 85 -21.30 -2.23 -6.43
C MET A 85 -20.04 -1.59 -5.84
N ILE A 86 -19.82 -1.71 -4.53
CA ILE A 86 -18.64 -1.15 -3.86
C ILE A 86 -17.36 -1.81 -4.36
N VAL A 87 -17.32 -3.14 -4.42
CA VAL A 87 -16.15 -3.89 -4.90
C VAL A 87 -15.85 -3.56 -6.36
N GLY A 88 -16.88 -3.48 -7.21
CA GLY A 88 -16.72 -3.13 -8.61
C GLY A 88 -16.14 -1.73 -8.79
N LEU A 89 -16.66 -0.74 -8.07
CA LEU A 89 -16.17 0.64 -8.11
C LEU A 89 -14.73 0.74 -7.58
N TYR A 90 -14.41 0.11 -6.45
CA TYR A 90 -13.05 0.11 -5.89
C TYR A 90 -12.06 -0.58 -6.82
N THR A 91 -12.46 -1.66 -7.49
CA THR A 91 -11.62 -2.33 -8.49
C THR A 91 -11.34 -1.41 -9.68
N LEU A 92 -12.36 -0.70 -10.19
CA LEU A 92 -12.18 0.26 -11.27
C LEU A 92 -11.20 1.38 -10.89
N PHE A 93 -11.37 1.95 -9.68
CA PHE A 93 -10.48 2.99 -9.17
C PHE A 93 -9.06 2.48 -8.95
N LEU A 94 -8.90 1.27 -8.42
CA LEU A 94 -7.58 0.65 -8.25
C LEU A 94 -6.86 0.49 -9.59
N ILE A 95 -7.56 0.04 -10.64
CA ILE A 95 -6.96 -0.09 -11.99
C ILE A 95 -6.53 1.28 -12.51
N ALA A 96 -7.39 2.30 -12.39
CA ALA A 96 -7.09 3.66 -12.83
C ALA A 96 -5.90 4.25 -12.06
N GLU A 97 -5.86 4.08 -10.74
CA GLU A 97 -4.78 4.58 -9.87
C GLU A 97 -3.45 3.90 -10.17
N VAL A 98 -3.43 2.57 -10.26
CA VAL A 98 -2.20 1.81 -10.59
C VAL A 98 -1.69 2.19 -11.99
N TYR A 99 -2.59 2.35 -12.97
CA TYR A 99 -2.22 2.83 -14.30
C TYR A 99 -1.58 4.22 -14.24
N LEU A 100 -2.19 5.14 -13.50
CA LEU A 100 -1.71 6.51 -13.37
C LEU A 100 -0.35 6.57 -12.64
N MET A 101 -0.23 5.82 -11.55
CA MET A 101 1.00 5.71 -10.76
C MET A 101 2.14 5.15 -11.61
N GLN A 102 1.90 4.10 -12.40
CA GLN A 102 2.91 3.55 -13.31
C GLN A 102 3.28 4.53 -14.43
N LYS A 103 2.29 5.23 -15.00
CA LYS A 103 2.51 6.22 -16.07
C LYS A 103 3.43 7.34 -15.58
N TYR A 104 3.11 7.97 -14.45
CA TYR A 104 3.90 9.08 -13.93
C TYR A 104 5.21 8.65 -13.27
N ALA A 105 5.26 7.50 -12.60
CA ALA A 105 6.51 6.97 -12.05
C ALA A 105 7.55 6.69 -13.16
N ARG A 106 7.12 6.30 -14.37
CA ARG A 106 8.01 6.08 -15.53
C ARG A 106 8.40 7.37 -16.25
N LEU A 107 7.52 8.38 -16.28
CA LEU A 107 7.81 9.68 -16.88
C LEU A 107 8.87 10.45 -16.09
N GLY A 108 8.98 10.21 -14.78
CA GLY A 108 9.99 10.85 -13.94
C GLY A 108 9.87 12.40 -13.95
N PRO A 109 10.98 13.14 -13.76
CA PRO A 109 10.97 14.61 -13.69
C PRO A 109 10.51 15.30 -14.98
N SER A 110 10.50 14.60 -16.12
CA SER A 110 10.07 15.15 -17.41
C SER A 110 8.58 15.48 -17.46
N ALA A 111 7.75 14.90 -16.59
CA ALA A 111 6.34 15.29 -16.44
C ALA A 111 6.16 16.70 -15.86
N MET A 112 7.17 17.27 -15.19
CA MET A 112 7.12 18.62 -14.61
C MET A 112 7.73 19.70 -15.52
N GLN A 113 8.38 19.33 -16.63
CA GLN A 113 9.03 20.27 -17.55
C GLN A 113 8.04 20.95 -18.52
N SER A 114 6.81 20.47 -18.63
CA SER A 114 5.79 21.11 -19.49
C SER A 114 5.20 22.40 -18.91
N GLU A 115 5.55 22.79 -17.67
CA GLU A 115 5.05 24.01 -17.01
C GLU A 115 6.15 25.01 -16.62
N GLN A 116 7.39 24.85 -17.09
CA GLN A 116 8.34 25.97 -17.05
C GLN A 116 8.11 26.83 -18.29
N PRO A 117 7.47 28.01 -18.18
CA PRO A 117 7.52 28.95 -19.28
C PRO A 117 9.00 29.24 -19.51
N THR A 118 9.43 29.02 -20.74
CA THR A 118 10.67 29.53 -21.30
C THR A 118 10.75 31.02 -21.00
N GLN A 119 11.31 31.39 -19.84
CA GLN A 119 11.81 32.74 -19.60
C GLN A 119 13.09 32.86 -20.43
N GLN A 120 12.87 33.07 -21.74
CA GLN A 120 13.82 33.64 -22.67
C GLN A 120 14.33 34.94 -22.03
N GLN A 121 15.58 34.92 -21.56
CA GLN A 121 16.71 35.50 -22.29
C GLN A 121 16.46 36.97 -22.65
N GLY A 122 16.93 37.86 -21.76
CA GLY A 122 17.32 39.24 -22.05
C GLY A 122 18.82 39.39 -21.85
#